data_AF-A0A946XUE4-F1
#
_entry.id   AF-A0A946XUE4-F1
#
_cell.length_a   1.000
_cell.length_b   1.000
_cell.length_c   1.000
_cell.angle_alpha   90.00
_cell.angle_beta   90.00
_cell.angle_gamma   90.00
#
_symmetry.space_group_name_H-M   'P 1'
#
loop_
_entity.id
_entity.type
_entity.pdbx_description
1 polymer ?
#
loop_
_entity_poly.entity_id
_entity_poly.type
_entity_poly.pdbx_seq_one_letter_code
_entity_poly.pdbx_strand_id
1 'polypeptide(L)'
;MRRIWLLALLPAVLAACASGPNIVSNVSPGVDFRNFETYNFMQPLGTDRSGARTPLSSRLMESMNREMAARGLTRSDNPDLLIDFNVFTQDRLD
;
A
#
# COMPACT_ATOMS: atom_id res chain seq x y z
N MET A 1 -0.55 -7.70 46.07
CA MET A 1 -1.55 -7.40 45.02
C MET A 1 -1.03 -6.48 43.92
N ARG A 2 -0.52 -5.25 44.18
CA ARG A 2 0.02 -4.33 43.14
C ARG A 2 1.04 -4.93 42.15
N ARG A 3 1.94 -5.80 42.61
CA ARG A 3 2.95 -6.46 41.74
C ARG A 3 2.37 -7.49 40.75
N ILE A 4 1.23 -8.11 41.09
CA ILE A 4 0.58 -9.12 40.24
C ILE A 4 -0.11 -8.42 39.05
N TRP A 5 -0.70 -7.24 39.28
CA TRP A 5 -1.27 -6.39 38.24
C TRP A 5 -0.20 -5.90 37.24
N LEU A 6 1.01 -5.58 37.70
CA LEU A 6 2.12 -5.18 36.83
C LEU A 6 2.64 -6.33 35.96
N LEU A 7 2.65 -7.56 36.47
CA LEU A 7 3.05 -8.75 35.69
C LEU A 7 2.01 -9.13 34.62
N ALA A 8 0.71 -8.91 34.90
CA ALA A 8 -0.37 -9.20 33.95
C ALA A 8 -0.49 -8.14 32.84
N LEU A 9 -0.12 -6.89 33.12
CA LEU A 9 -0.18 -5.79 32.14
C LEU A 9 0.88 -5.93 31.03
N LEU A 10 2.06 -6.48 31.35
CA LEU A 10 3.17 -6.61 30.42
C LEU A 10 2.79 -7.40 29.14
N PRO A 11 2.25 -8.65 29.21
CA PRO A 11 1.88 -9.38 27.99
C PRO A 11 0.75 -8.70 27.19
N ALA A 12 -0.16 -7.97 27.84
CA ALA A 12 -1.24 -7.25 27.16
C ALA A 12 -0.72 -6.10 26.29
N VAL A 13 0.32 -5.39 26.74
CA VAL A 13 0.96 -4.32 25.95
C VAL A 13 1.76 -4.90 24.78
N LEU A 14 2.38 -6.08 24.92
CA LEU A 14 3.13 -6.72 23.82
C LEU A 14 2.21 -7.27 22.71
N ALA A 15 0.97 -7.66 23.04
CA ALA A 15 0.01 -8.16 22.04
C ALA A 15 -0.52 -7.09 21.07
N ALA A 16 -0.41 -5.80 21.42
CA ALA A 16 -0.94 -4.70 20.62
C ALA A 16 -0.15 -4.45 19.31
N CYS A 17 1.10 -4.90 19.20
CA CYS A 17 1.91 -4.70 18.00
C CYS A 17 1.57 -5.64 16.84
N ALA A 18 0.77 -6.69 17.07
CA ALA A 18 0.52 -7.73 16.06
C ALA A 18 -0.72 -7.46 15.16
N SER A 19 -1.46 -6.37 15.35
CA SER A 19 -2.76 -6.14 14.71
C SER A 19 -2.72 -5.46 13.34
N GLY A 20 -1.62 -5.56 12.60
CA GLY A 20 -1.47 -4.93 11.28
C GLY A 20 -2.10 -5.74 10.13
N PRO A 21 -2.32 -5.12 8.95
CA PRO A 21 -2.68 -5.87 7.75
C PRO A 21 -1.55 -6.84 7.36
N ASN A 22 -1.91 -7.99 6.81
CA ASN A 22 -0.93 -8.89 6.21
C ASN A 22 -0.49 -8.32 4.85
N ILE A 23 0.80 -8.02 4.70
CA ILE A 23 1.36 -7.41 3.49
C ILE A 23 2.26 -8.43 2.80
N VAL A 24 1.98 -8.68 1.53
CA VAL A 24 2.79 -9.58 0.68
C VAL A 24 3.25 -8.79 -0.54
N SER A 25 4.55 -8.85 -0.84
CA SER A 25 5.15 -8.25 -2.03
C SER A 25 5.78 -9.33 -2.89
N ASN A 26 5.44 -9.37 -4.18
CA ASN A 26 6.06 -10.25 -5.16
C ASN A 26 6.70 -9.41 -6.27
N VAL A 27 7.86 -9.84 -6.74
CA VAL A 27 8.59 -9.21 -7.84
C VAL A 27 8.90 -10.25 -8.91
N SER A 28 8.93 -9.83 -10.18
CA SER A 28 9.31 -10.72 -11.27
C SER A 28 10.80 -11.08 -11.15
N PRO A 29 11.17 -12.38 -11.16
CA PRO A 29 12.57 -12.80 -11.14
C PRO A 29 13.34 -12.19 -12.32
N GLY A 30 14.53 -11.65 -12.06
CA GLY A 30 15.41 -11.11 -13.10
C GLY A 30 15.12 -9.67 -13.56
N VAL A 31 14.12 -8.99 -12.98
CA VAL A 31 13.89 -7.56 -13.24
C VAL A 31 14.71 -6.72 -12.25
N ASP A 32 15.64 -5.92 -12.78
CA ASP A 32 16.34 -4.89 -11.99
C ASP A 32 15.58 -3.56 -12.09
N PHE A 33 14.86 -3.23 -11.03
CA PHE A 33 14.05 -2.01 -10.93
C PHE A 33 14.89 -0.73 -10.82
N ARG A 34 16.21 -0.83 -10.65
CA ARG A 34 17.09 0.34 -10.64
C ARG A 34 17.21 1.02 -12.01
N ASN A 35 16.83 0.33 -13.08
CA ASN A 35 16.89 0.84 -14.44
C ASN A 35 15.67 1.68 -14.84
N PHE A 36 14.70 1.85 -13.94
CA PHE A 36 13.49 2.63 -14.20
C PHE A 36 13.55 3.95 -13.42
N GLU A 37 13.31 5.06 -14.10
CA GLU A 37 13.44 6.39 -13.52
C GLU A 37 12.11 7.14 -13.48
N THR A 38 11.17 6.75 -14.34
CA THR A 38 9.89 7.43 -14.51
C THR A 38 8.70 6.51 -14.28
N TYR A 39 7.62 7.08 -13.74
CA TYR A 39 6.36 6.36 -13.53
C TYR A 39 5.15 7.21 -13.89
N ASN A 40 4.01 6.55 -14.13
CA ASN A 40 2.70 7.18 -14.13
C ASN A 40 1.62 6.19 -13.69
N PHE A 41 0.39 6.67 -13.58
CA PHE A 41 -0.76 5.85 -13.20
C PHE A 41 -1.55 5.42 -14.42
N MET A 42 -2.13 4.23 -14.34
CA MET A 42 -3.06 3.75 -15.36
C MET A 42 -4.31 4.65 -15.41
N GLN A 43 -4.86 4.81 -16.61
CA GLN A 43 -6.07 5.59 -16.87
C GLN A 43 -7.07 4.73 -17.66
N PRO A 44 -8.18 4.30 -17.05
CA PRO A 44 -8.56 4.48 -15.64
C PRO A 44 -7.72 3.61 -14.68
N LEU A 45 -7.76 3.92 -13.38
CA LEU A 45 -7.26 3.00 -12.35
C LEU A 45 -8.28 1.90 -12.06
N GLY A 46 -7.83 0.72 -11.63
CA GLY A 46 -8.70 -0.38 -11.19
C GLY A 46 -9.60 -0.02 -9.99
N THR A 47 -9.23 0.99 -9.20
CA THR A 47 -10.04 1.56 -8.11
C THR A 47 -10.97 2.70 -8.54
N ASP A 48 -10.92 3.12 -9.80
CA ASP A 48 -11.92 4.05 -10.32
C ASP A 48 -13.27 3.36 -10.46
N ARG A 49 -14.34 4.15 -10.36
CA ARG A 49 -15.73 3.65 -10.42
C ARG A 49 -16.57 4.62 -11.22
N SER A 50 -17.50 4.08 -12.00
CA SER A 50 -18.42 4.88 -12.83
C SER A 50 -17.72 5.88 -13.76
N GLY A 51 -16.53 5.52 -14.28
CA GLY A 51 -15.74 6.37 -15.17
C GLY A 51 -15.07 7.57 -14.51
N ALA A 52 -15.07 7.66 -13.17
CA ALA A 52 -14.48 8.76 -12.43
C ALA A 52 -13.47 8.29 -11.38
N ARG A 53 -12.52 9.19 -11.07
CA ARG A 53 -11.57 9.01 -9.98
C ARG A 53 -12.31 8.96 -8.64
N THR A 54 -12.14 7.88 -7.88
CA THR A 54 -12.71 7.76 -6.53
C THR A 54 -11.82 8.45 -5.48
N PRO A 55 -12.37 8.82 -4.31
CA PRO A 55 -11.55 9.30 -3.18
C PRO A 55 -10.49 8.30 -2.75
N LEU A 56 -10.76 6.99 -2.89
CA LEU A 56 -9.79 5.93 -2.62
C LEU A 56 -8.64 5.98 -3.64
N SER A 57 -8.96 6.04 -4.94
CA SER A 57 -7.95 6.20 -6.00
C SER A 57 -7.03 7.40 -5.71
N SER A 58 -7.60 8.56 -5.38
CA SER A 58 -6.80 9.77 -5.09
C SER A 58 -5.85 9.59 -3.89
N ARG A 59 -6.31 8.95 -2.81
CA ARG A 59 -5.47 8.67 -1.62
C ARG A 59 -4.35 7.67 -1.92
N LEU A 60 -4.64 6.65 -2.72
CA LEU A 60 -3.65 5.65 -3.13
C LEU A 60 -2.59 6.26 -4.05
N MET A 61 -2.98 7.07 -5.03
CA MET A 61 -2.04 7.82 -5.87
C MET A 61 -1.16 8.73 -5.03
N GLU A 62 -1.75 9.48 -4.10
CA GLU A 62 -0.99 10.42 -3.27
C GLU A 62 0.02 9.69 -2.39
N SER A 63 -0.36 8.55 -1.83
CA SER A 63 0.57 7.70 -1.06
C SER A 63 1.68 7.13 -1.94
N MET A 64 1.34 6.63 -3.13
CA MET A 64 2.32 6.13 -4.07
C MET A 64 3.26 7.24 -4.56
N ASN A 65 2.78 8.47 -4.76
CA ASN A 65 3.66 9.59 -5.15
C ASN A 65 4.77 9.82 -4.14
N ARG A 66 4.41 9.85 -2.85
CA ARG A 66 5.38 10.03 -1.77
C ARG A 66 6.42 8.92 -1.77
N GLU A 67 5.96 7.68 -1.94
CA GLU A 67 6.83 6.50 -1.99
C GLU A 67 7.76 6.51 -3.21
N MET A 68 7.25 6.79 -4.39
CA MET A 68 8.05 6.84 -5.62
C MET A 68 9.05 8.00 -5.60
N ALA A 69 8.63 9.18 -5.12
CA ALA A 69 9.51 10.33 -4.96
C ALA A 69 10.62 10.06 -3.94
N ALA A 70 10.31 9.39 -2.81
CA ALA A 70 11.31 8.98 -1.83
C ALA A 70 12.34 7.98 -2.40
N ARG A 71 11.99 7.26 -3.47
CA ARG A 71 12.88 6.36 -4.22
C ARG A 71 13.62 7.07 -5.38
N GLY A 72 13.36 8.36 -5.59
CA GLY A 72 13.99 9.16 -6.65
C GLY A 72 13.31 9.10 -8.02
N LEU A 73 12.16 8.43 -8.14
CA LEU A 73 11.44 8.35 -9.41
C LEU A 73 10.59 9.60 -9.66
N THR A 74 10.42 9.95 -10.93
CA THR A 74 9.68 11.14 -11.37
C THR A 74 8.48 10.78 -12.23
N ARG A 75 7.50 11.69 -12.35
CA ARG A 75 6.36 11.45 -13.25
C ARG A 75 6.72 11.77 -14.69
N SER A 76 6.25 10.95 -15.62
CA SER A 76 6.37 11.16 -17.06
C SER A 76 5.07 10.78 -17.76
N ASP A 77 4.71 11.49 -18.83
CA ASP A 77 3.59 11.11 -19.70
C ASP A 77 3.93 9.89 -20.58
N ASN A 78 5.23 9.61 -20.78
CA ASN A 78 5.73 8.37 -21.38
C ASN A 78 6.62 7.65 -20.34
N PRO A 79 6.02 6.93 -19.37
CA PRO A 79 6.73 6.41 -18.22
C PRO A 79 7.37 5.04 -18.48
N ASP A 80 8.40 4.72 -17.70
CA ASP A 80 8.97 3.37 -17.65
C ASP A 80 8.06 2.39 -16.89
N LEU A 81 7.38 2.88 -15.84
CA LEU A 81 6.49 2.11 -14.98
C LEU A 81 5.07 2.65 -15.00
N LEU A 82 4.10 1.78 -15.29
CA LEU A 82 2.69 2.05 -15.08
C LEU A 82 2.20 1.39 -13.79
N ILE A 83 1.60 2.19 -12.91
CA ILE A 83 1.08 1.77 -11.62
C ILE A 83 -0.45 1.69 -11.68
N ASP A 84 -0.99 0.56 -11.21
CA ASP A 84 -2.42 0.36 -11.04
C ASP A 84 -2.76 -0.11 -9.62
N PHE A 85 -3.99 0.16 -9.19
CA PHE A 85 -4.52 -0.27 -7.89
C PHE A 85 -5.77 -1.11 -8.10
N ASN A 86 -5.79 -2.29 -7.50
CA ASN A 86 -6.93 -3.20 -7.53
C ASN A 86 -7.35 -3.53 -6.10
N VAL A 87 -8.64 -3.42 -5.82
CA VAL A 87 -9.21 -3.69 -4.50
C VAL A 87 -10.35 -4.66 -4.67
N PHE A 88 -10.25 -5.78 -3.95
CA PHE A 88 -11.26 -6.81 -3.87
C PHE A 88 -11.87 -6.77 -2.47
N THR A 89 -13.17 -6.52 -2.40
CA THR A 89 -13.94 -6.60 -1.16
C THR A 89 -14.73 -7.89 -1.20
N GLN A 90 -14.63 -8.68 -0.13
CA GLN A 90 -15.48 -9.86 0.06
C GLN A 90 -16.24 -9.66 1.35
N ASP A 91 -17.57 -9.61 1.25
CA ASP A 91 -18.41 -9.68 2.43
C ASP A 91 -18.26 -11.08 3.03
N ARG A 92 -17.84 -11.15 4.29
CA ARG A 92 -18.02 -12.36 5.07
C ARG A 92 -19.43 -12.33 5.62
N LEU A 93 -20.27 -13.22 5.09
CA LEU A 93 -21.51 -13.60 5.76
C LEU A 93 -21.11 -14.51 6.91
N ASP A 94 -21.06 -13.93 8.12
CA ASP A 94 -20.97 -14.67 9.37
C ASP A 94 -22.34 -15.23 9.77
#